data_AF-A0A3B1ILJ3-F1
#
_entry.id   AF-A0A3B1ILJ3-F1
#
_cell.length_a   1.000
_cell.length_b   1.000
_cell.length_c   1.000
_cell.angle_alpha   90.00
_cell.angle_beta   90.00
_cell.angle_gamma   90.00
#
_symmetry.space_group_name_H-M   'P 1'
#
loop_
_entity.id
_entity.type
_entity.pdbx_description
1 polymer ?
#
loop_
_entity_poly.entity_id
_entity_poly.type
_entity_poly.pdbx_seq_one_letter_code
_entity_poly.pdbx_strand_id
1 'polypeptide(L)'
;MMITDISPDAENKCHQVISELTGIYTEAGCVDLDTTGSIVNKYSGTLIPLVKPKSYHVRVCGQDDTVYAGNEDQLEAWEDHYLSERMKMTVIGAIDDFPCEAFARQLVLLLCEDGNIYAYEDEVLHLVAESLKDLFENGMTFPGIESYNLGECFEEYTEEEYNELMECSEMKEMREAHEKFRESLGLELLECLEDLEKRQIKMEKEAEEHAEHPSNTSDTTAIKQPECLEIVSWQPVPIVSWSSLYQQYNPYLPMRHTLGHSIITWHVQGSETLYIKHILGGAAMEKKG
;
A
#
# COMPACT_ATOMS: atom_id res chain seq x y z
N MET A 1 39.55 -10.81 34.01
CA MET A 1 39.89 -10.36 32.65
C MET A 1 40.12 -11.61 31.83
N MET A 2 39.07 -12.14 31.20
CA MET A 2 39.17 -13.29 30.30
C MET A 2 39.30 -12.71 28.90
N ILE A 3 40.51 -12.71 28.36
CA ILE A 3 40.72 -12.50 26.93
C ILE A 3 40.31 -13.84 26.31
N THR A 4 39.12 -13.91 25.72
CA THR A 4 38.73 -15.06 24.91
C THR A 4 39.50 -14.96 23.61
N ASP A 5 40.59 -15.71 23.49
CA ASP A 5 41.30 -15.87 22.22
C ASP A 5 40.31 -16.49 21.22
N ILE A 6 39.88 -15.69 20.25
CA ILE A 6 39.05 -16.15 19.13
C ILE A 6 39.94 -17.08 18.30
N SER A 7 39.46 -18.29 17.99
CA SER A 7 40.18 -19.22 17.11
C SER A 7 40.42 -18.56 15.75
N PRO A 8 41.62 -18.70 15.13
CA PRO A 8 41.90 -18.15 13.80
C PRO A 8 40.88 -18.59 12.73
N ASP A 9 40.27 -19.75 12.91
CA ASP A 9 39.21 -20.27 12.04
C ASP A 9 37.90 -19.48 12.14
N ALA A 10 37.55 -19.04 13.36
CA ALA A 10 36.36 -18.21 13.60
C ALA A 10 36.54 -16.78 13.08
N GLU A 11 37.74 -16.21 13.22
CA GLU A 11 38.08 -14.89 12.69
C GLU A 11 38.04 -14.89 11.14
N ASN A 12 38.61 -15.92 10.52
CA ASN A 12 38.54 -16.11 9.06
C ASN A 12 37.10 -16.26 8.57
N LYS A 13 36.25 -16.97 9.32
CA LYS A 13 34.82 -17.11 9.00
C LYS A 13 34.10 -15.76 9.06
N CYS A 14 34.33 -14.95 10.09
CA CYS A 14 33.73 -13.61 10.22
C CYS A 14 34.09 -12.71 9.03
N HIS A 15 35.36 -12.67 8.64
CA HIS A 15 35.81 -11.89 7.49
C HIS A 15 35.14 -12.32 6.19
N GLN A 16 34.93 -13.62 5.99
CA GLN A 16 34.22 -14.14 4.81
C GLN A 16 32.75 -13.70 4.81
N VAL A 17 32.05 -13.79 5.95
CA VAL A 17 30.66 -13.34 6.03
C VAL A 17 30.54 -11.86 5.73
N ILE A 18 31.36 -11.02 6.38
CA ILE A 18 31.34 -9.57 6.18
C ILE A 18 31.65 -9.23 4.72
N SER A 19 32.66 -9.89 4.12
CA SER A 19 33.03 -9.63 2.72
C SER A 19 31.94 -10.04 1.74
N GLU A 20 31.23 -11.15 1.97
CA GLU A 20 30.12 -11.58 1.09
C GLU A 20 28.91 -10.67 1.28
N LEU A 21 28.53 -10.36 2.53
CA LEU A 21 27.42 -9.45 2.84
C LEU A 21 27.66 -8.05 2.28
N THR A 22 28.84 -7.48 2.45
CA THR A 22 29.14 -6.13 1.89
C THR A 22 29.26 -6.11 0.37
N GLY A 23 29.36 -7.27 -0.28
CA GLY A 23 29.43 -7.41 -1.73
C GLY A 23 28.08 -7.47 -2.46
N ILE A 24 26.96 -7.47 -1.74
CA ILE A 24 25.60 -7.61 -2.31
C ILE A 24 25.01 -6.33 -2.91
N TYR A 25 25.68 -5.19 -2.74
CA TYR A 25 25.20 -3.91 -3.23
C TYR A 25 25.26 -3.88 -4.76
N THR A 26 24.15 -3.46 -5.36
CA THR A 26 24.00 -3.29 -6.80
C THR A 26 24.57 -1.94 -7.26
N GLU A 27 24.77 -1.79 -8.58
CA GLU A 27 25.24 -0.52 -9.17
C GLU A 27 24.30 0.66 -8.90
N ALA A 28 23.02 0.38 -8.61
CA ALA A 28 22.00 1.38 -8.29
C ALA A 28 22.01 1.82 -6.80
N GLY A 29 22.86 1.20 -5.96
CA GLY A 29 22.89 1.44 -4.51
C GLY A 29 21.92 0.58 -3.70
N CYS A 30 21.01 -0.16 -4.36
CA CYS A 30 20.10 -1.11 -3.72
C CYS A 30 20.79 -2.44 -3.38
N VAL A 31 20.13 -3.27 -2.58
CA VAL A 31 20.61 -4.59 -2.16
C VAL A 31 19.87 -5.75 -2.85
N ASP A 32 20.61 -6.79 -3.25
CA ASP A 32 20.03 -8.09 -3.63
C ASP A 32 19.68 -8.92 -2.38
N LEU A 33 18.41 -8.85 -1.96
CA LEU A 33 17.91 -9.56 -0.77
C LEU A 33 17.87 -11.09 -0.94
N ASP A 34 17.69 -11.61 -2.16
CA ASP A 34 17.68 -13.06 -2.42
C ASP A 34 19.09 -13.65 -2.21
N THR A 35 20.11 -12.98 -2.75
CA THR A 35 21.52 -13.34 -2.50
C THR A 35 21.86 -13.18 -1.02
N THR A 36 21.34 -12.14 -0.36
CA THR A 36 21.51 -11.93 1.09
C THR A 36 21.01 -13.13 1.90
N GLY A 37 19.78 -13.57 1.65
CA GLY A 37 19.20 -14.72 2.35
C GLY A 37 20.04 -15.99 2.17
N SER A 38 20.61 -16.19 0.98
CA SER A 38 21.52 -17.30 0.71
C SER A 38 22.83 -17.22 1.53
N ILE A 39 23.40 -16.02 1.67
CA ILE A 39 24.61 -15.78 2.48
C ILE A 39 24.31 -15.98 3.97
N VAL A 40 23.20 -15.44 4.47
CA VAL A 40 22.76 -15.59 5.86
C VAL A 40 22.58 -17.07 6.21
N ASN A 41 21.90 -17.83 5.35
CA ASN A 41 21.72 -19.28 5.54
C ASN A 41 23.05 -20.04 5.54
N LYS A 42 23.95 -19.71 4.60
CA LYS A 42 25.28 -20.33 4.50
C LYS A 42 26.13 -20.11 5.76
N TYR A 43 26.00 -18.95 6.39
CA TYR A 43 26.80 -18.55 7.55
C TYR A 43 26.04 -18.53 8.88
N SER A 44 24.84 -19.13 8.94
CA SER A 44 24.01 -19.14 10.15
C SER A 44 24.80 -19.63 11.38
N GLY A 45 24.55 -18.97 12.51
CA GLY A 45 25.20 -19.18 13.80
C GLY A 45 26.58 -18.53 13.95
N THR A 46 27.11 -17.87 12.91
CA THR A 46 28.38 -17.14 13.01
C THR A 46 28.20 -15.89 13.86
N LEU A 47 29.10 -15.66 14.81
CA LEU A 47 29.06 -14.49 15.70
C LEU A 47 30.03 -13.42 15.20
N ILE A 48 29.50 -12.30 14.70
CA ILE A 48 30.29 -11.16 14.24
C ILE A 48 30.37 -10.12 15.37
N PRO A 49 31.56 -9.84 15.93
CA PRO A 49 31.69 -8.86 17.00
C PRO A 49 31.40 -7.44 16.50
N LEU A 50 30.64 -6.67 17.28
CA LEU A 50 30.39 -5.26 16.98
C LEU A 50 31.51 -4.37 17.52
N VAL A 51 31.88 -3.36 16.72
CA VAL A 51 32.79 -2.28 17.16
C VAL A 51 32.12 -1.43 18.23
N LYS A 52 30.82 -1.15 18.05
CA LYS A 52 29.93 -0.49 19.03
C LYS A 52 28.51 -1.07 18.94
N PRO A 53 27.82 -1.28 20.07
CA PRO A 53 28.38 -1.31 21.43
C PRO A 53 29.35 -2.49 21.61
N LYS A 54 30.45 -2.25 22.33
CA LYS A 54 31.47 -3.29 22.56
C LYS A 54 30.90 -4.45 23.37
N SER A 55 31.42 -5.65 23.12
CA SER A 55 31.06 -6.93 23.78
C SER A 55 29.79 -7.59 23.26
N TYR A 56 29.06 -6.96 22.35
CA TYR A 56 27.95 -7.59 21.65
C TYR A 56 28.40 -8.18 20.32
N HIS A 57 27.67 -9.19 19.87
CA HIS A 57 27.89 -9.87 18.61
C HIS A 57 26.57 -9.91 17.85
N VAL A 58 26.64 -9.71 16.55
CA VAL A 58 25.55 -10.09 15.64
C VAL A 58 25.70 -11.58 15.39
N ARG A 59 24.74 -12.37 15.84
CA ARG A 59 24.60 -13.75 15.43
C ARG A 59 23.92 -13.75 14.06
N VAL A 60 24.67 -14.11 13.03
CA VAL A 60 24.16 -14.25 11.66
C VAL A 60 23.10 -15.35 11.67
N CYS A 61 21.88 -15.02 11.30
CA CYS A 61 20.77 -15.96 11.28
C CYS A 61 19.58 -15.40 10.49
N GLY A 62 18.74 -16.27 9.97
CA GLY A 62 17.46 -15.88 9.36
C GLY A 62 16.37 -15.73 10.42
N GLN A 63 15.15 -15.41 9.98
CA GLN A 63 14.01 -15.20 10.89
C GLN A 63 13.67 -16.43 11.75
N ASP A 64 13.76 -17.63 11.18
CA ASP A 64 13.46 -18.89 11.88
C ASP A 64 14.38 -19.20 13.07
N ASP A 65 15.51 -18.50 13.14
CA ASP A 65 16.50 -18.62 14.22
C ASP A 65 16.42 -17.42 15.20
N THR A 66 15.31 -16.69 15.18
CA THR A 66 14.96 -15.59 16.09
C THR A 66 13.77 -15.94 16.97
N VAL A 67 13.40 -15.03 17.87
CA VAL A 67 12.15 -15.12 18.66
C VAL A 67 10.88 -15.03 17.81
N TYR A 68 10.99 -14.65 16.54
CA TYR A 68 9.88 -14.56 15.57
C TYR A 68 9.82 -15.73 14.58
N ALA A 69 10.42 -16.87 14.95
CA ALA A 69 10.41 -18.07 14.13
C ALA A 69 8.98 -18.51 13.76
N GLY A 70 8.75 -18.78 12.46
CA GLY A 70 7.44 -19.15 11.94
C GLY A 70 6.36 -18.06 11.98
N ASN A 71 6.71 -16.81 12.27
CA ASN A 71 5.78 -15.67 12.25
C ASN A 71 5.91 -14.88 10.95
N GLU A 72 5.37 -15.42 9.85
CA GLU A 72 5.42 -14.78 8.52
C GLU A 72 4.79 -13.38 8.54
N ASP A 73 3.71 -13.18 9.29
CA ASP A 73 3.01 -11.89 9.45
C ASP A 73 3.92 -10.80 10.03
N GLN A 74 4.92 -11.16 10.84
CA GLN A 74 5.85 -10.18 11.42
C GLN A 74 6.78 -9.57 10.38
N LEU A 75 7.25 -10.37 9.42
CA LEU A 75 8.10 -9.85 8.35
C LEU A 75 7.31 -8.94 7.43
N GLU A 76 6.08 -9.35 7.08
CA GLU A 76 5.15 -8.50 6.33
C GLU A 76 4.89 -7.17 7.07
N ALA A 77 4.71 -7.22 8.40
CA ALA A 77 4.51 -6.01 9.19
C ALA A 77 5.73 -5.07 9.16
N TRP A 78 6.96 -5.59 9.23
CA TRP A 78 8.17 -4.77 9.09
C TRP A 78 8.28 -4.10 7.72
N GLU A 79 7.87 -4.79 6.65
CA GLU A 79 7.87 -4.24 5.28
C GLU A 79 6.80 -3.16 5.07
N ASP A 80 5.62 -3.33 5.67
CA ASP A 80 4.41 -2.61 5.25
C ASP A 80 3.97 -1.50 6.22
N HIS A 81 4.32 -1.57 7.52
CA HIS A 81 3.62 -0.76 8.54
C HIS A 81 4.49 0.24 9.32
N TYR A 82 5.78 0.38 9.00
CA TYR A 82 6.68 1.27 9.74
C TYR A 82 7.15 2.47 8.91
N LEU A 83 7.50 2.23 7.64
CA LEU A 83 8.01 3.27 6.75
C LEU A 83 6.90 3.87 5.90
N SER A 84 7.12 5.07 5.35
CA SER A 84 6.14 5.78 4.53
C SER A 84 5.79 5.05 3.22
N GLU A 85 6.75 4.30 2.70
CA GLU A 85 6.57 3.42 1.55
C GLU A 85 6.87 1.99 1.98
N ARG A 86 6.20 1.02 1.34
CA ARG A 86 6.52 -0.39 1.52
C ARG A 86 7.95 -0.63 1.08
N MET A 87 8.75 -1.22 1.96
CA MET A 87 10.14 -1.58 1.67
C MET A 87 10.38 -3.07 1.91
N LYS A 88 11.03 -3.75 0.97
CA LYS A 88 11.44 -5.14 1.17
C LYS A 88 12.54 -5.25 2.20
N MET A 89 12.43 -6.24 3.09
CA MET A 89 13.38 -6.46 4.18
C MET A 89 13.75 -7.93 4.33
N THR A 90 14.92 -8.20 4.89
CA THR A 90 15.36 -9.56 5.23
C THR A 90 16.12 -9.55 6.55
N VAL A 91 15.85 -10.54 7.40
CA VAL A 91 16.59 -10.73 8.64
C VAL A 91 18.03 -11.17 8.32
N ILE A 92 19.01 -10.42 8.82
CA ILE A 92 20.44 -10.72 8.64
C ILE A 92 21.12 -11.25 9.90
N GLY A 93 20.46 -11.09 11.05
CA GLY A 93 20.93 -11.63 12.30
C GLY A 93 20.17 -11.12 13.51
N ALA A 94 20.62 -11.54 14.69
CA ALA A 94 20.10 -11.08 15.96
C ALA A 94 21.22 -10.80 16.96
N ILE A 95 20.96 -9.88 17.90
CA ILE A 95 21.82 -9.61 19.05
C ILE A 95 21.08 -10.11 20.28
N ASP A 96 21.61 -11.15 20.90
CA ASP A 96 21.03 -11.78 22.08
C ASP A 96 21.44 -11.04 23.37
N ASP A 97 20.61 -11.13 24.41
CA ASP A 97 20.83 -10.56 25.75
C ASP A 97 21.11 -9.04 25.77
N PHE A 98 20.54 -8.30 24.82
CA PHE A 98 20.74 -6.86 24.72
C PHE A 98 19.86 -6.09 25.74
N PRO A 99 20.37 -5.05 26.41
CA PRO A 99 19.62 -4.27 27.40
C PRO A 99 18.60 -3.32 26.72
N CYS A 100 17.54 -3.91 26.20
CA CYS A 100 16.41 -3.30 25.50
C CYS A 100 15.09 -3.91 26.02
N GLU A 101 13.98 -3.36 25.52
CA GLU A 101 12.62 -3.84 25.79
C GLU A 101 12.14 -4.89 24.78
N ALA A 102 12.95 -5.19 23.75
CA ALA A 102 12.64 -6.24 22.77
C ALA A 102 12.35 -7.58 23.45
N PHE A 103 11.44 -8.35 22.87
CA PHE A 103 11.04 -9.65 23.43
C PHE A 103 12.24 -10.58 23.61
N ALA A 104 12.33 -11.19 24.79
CA ALA A 104 13.48 -11.99 25.25
C ALA A 104 14.85 -11.29 25.15
N ARG A 105 14.88 -9.94 25.12
CA ARG A 105 16.11 -9.14 24.97
C ARG A 105 16.88 -9.45 23.70
N GLN A 106 16.19 -9.90 22.65
CA GLN A 106 16.78 -10.19 21.36
C GLN A 106 16.43 -9.08 20.37
N LEU A 107 17.42 -8.27 19.99
CA LEU A 107 17.27 -7.31 18.90
C LEU A 107 17.46 -8.03 17.56
N VAL A 108 16.43 -8.02 16.72
CA VAL A 108 16.51 -8.58 15.37
C VAL A 108 16.97 -7.50 14.41
N LEU A 109 17.98 -7.80 13.60
CA LEU A 109 18.54 -6.90 12.60
C LEU A 109 17.98 -7.24 11.21
N LEU A 110 17.46 -6.21 10.56
CA LEU A 110 16.81 -6.25 9.26
C LEU A 110 17.65 -5.46 8.27
N LEU A 111 17.95 -6.05 7.13
CA LEU A 111 18.49 -5.35 5.97
C LEU A 111 17.34 -4.96 5.06
N CYS A 112 17.21 -3.68 4.78
CA CYS A 112 16.24 -3.13 3.85
C CYS A 112 16.81 -3.09 2.42
N GLU A 113 15.95 -3.11 1.40
CA GLU A 113 16.34 -3.09 -0.01
C GLU A 113 17.10 -1.82 -0.43
N ASP A 114 16.92 -0.72 0.31
CA ASP A 114 17.67 0.53 0.17
C ASP A 114 19.09 0.46 0.77
N GLY A 115 19.43 -0.65 1.44
CA GLY A 115 20.73 -0.89 2.06
C GLY A 115 20.84 -0.49 3.52
N ASN A 116 19.81 0.14 4.10
CA ASN A 116 19.76 0.52 5.50
C ASN A 116 19.59 -0.70 6.42
N ILE A 117 20.11 -0.58 7.63
CA ILE A 117 19.99 -1.62 8.67
C ILE A 117 19.06 -1.12 9.76
N TYR A 118 18.02 -1.89 10.01
CA TYR A 118 17.06 -1.62 11.07
C TYR A 118 17.18 -2.64 12.21
N ALA A 119 16.91 -2.20 13.44
CA ALA A 119 16.72 -3.07 14.58
C ALA A 119 15.27 -2.97 15.07
N TYR A 120 14.64 -4.11 15.34
CA TYR A 120 13.29 -4.16 15.86
C TYR A 120 13.27 -4.26 17.40
N GLU A 121 12.60 -3.33 18.06
CA GLU A 121 12.36 -3.30 19.50
C GLU A 121 10.88 -2.96 19.77
N ASP A 122 10.10 -3.92 20.27
CA ASP A 122 8.74 -3.71 20.83
C ASP A 122 7.85 -2.70 20.06
N GLU A 123 7.45 -3.05 18.83
CA GLU A 123 6.63 -2.20 17.93
C GLU A 123 7.32 -0.89 17.48
N VAL A 124 8.65 -0.82 17.59
CA VAL A 124 9.47 0.26 17.05
C VAL A 124 10.56 -0.32 16.14
N LEU A 125 10.70 0.29 14.96
CA LEU A 125 11.77 0.00 14.01
C LEU A 125 12.81 1.12 14.09
N HIS A 126 14.04 0.79 14.46
CA HIS A 126 15.12 1.76 14.60
C HIS A 126 16.11 1.66 13.45
N LEU A 127 16.42 2.78 12.78
CA LEU A 127 17.54 2.83 11.84
C LEU A 127 18.85 2.82 12.62
N VAL A 128 19.58 1.70 12.61
CA VAL A 128 20.77 1.52 13.47
C VAL A 128 22.10 1.65 12.72
N ALA A 129 22.09 1.52 11.40
CA ALA A 129 23.24 1.81 10.52
C ALA A 129 22.76 2.07 9.08
N GLU A 130 23.47 2.91 8.34
CA GLU A 130 23.11 3.28 6.95
C GLU A 130 23.60 2.27 5.89
N SER A 131 24.43 1.30 6.31
CA SER A 131 24.89 0.22 5.45
C SER A 131 25.47 -0.95 6.26
N LEU A 132 25.62 -2.11 5.64
CA LEU A 132 26.36 -3.24 6.23
C LEU A 132 27.80 -2.88 6.55
N LYS A 133 28.43 -2.06 5.70
CA LYS A 133 29.79 -1.57 5.94
C LYS A 133 29.84 -0.73 7.22
N ASP A 134 28.90 0.20 7.38
CA ASP A 134 28.80 1.04 8.58
C ASP A 134 28.56 0.19 9.84
N LEU A 135 27.62 -0.76 9.78
CA LEU A 135 27.31 -1.69 10.86
C LEU A 135 28.56 -2.43 11.36
N PHE A 136 29.39 -2.97 10.45
CA PHE A 136 30.53 -3.79 10.82
C PHE A 136 31.82 -3.01 11.09
N GLU A 137 32.04 -1.86 10.44
CA GLU A 137 33.24 -1.02 10.66
C GLU A 137 33.08 -0.04 11.83
N ASN A 138 31.90 0.56 11.99
CA ASN A 138 31.65 1.60 13.00
C ASN A 138 30.78 1.09 14.16
N GLY A 139 29.99 0.05 13.93
CA GLY A 139 29.02 -0.50 14.88
C GLY A 139 27.61 -0.02 14.59
N MET A 140 26.69 -0.31 15.51
CA MET A 140 25.30 0.14 15.45
C MET A 140 25.06 1.30 16.42
N THR A 141 24.16 2.20 16.05
CA THR A 141 23.61 3.23 16.93
C THR A 141 22.29 2.74 17.51
N PHE A 142 22.16 2.73 18.84
CA PHE A 142 20.93 2.32 19.52
C PHE A 142 20.52 3.36 20.57
N PRO A 143 19.23 3.78 20.69
CA PRO A 143 18.04 3.22 20.05
C PRO A 143 18.06 3.31 18.52
N GLY A 144 18.43 4.43 17.91
CA GLY A 144 18.64 4.54 16.45
C GLY A 144 19.11 5.94 16.05
N ILE A 145 19.46 6.10 14.77
CA ILE A 145 19.63 7.39 14.10
C ILE A 145 18.25 8.04 13.91
N GLU A 146 17.30 7.22 13.44
CA GLU A 146 15.87 7.50 13.33
C GLU A 146 15.09 6.33 13.91
N SER A 147 13.81 6.53 14.22
CA SER A 147 12.94 5.50 14.79
C SER A 147 11.53 5.71 14.27
N TYR A 148 10.86 4.61 13.95
CA TYR A 148 9.54 4.59 13.35
C TYR A 148 8.64 3.71 14.19
N ASN A 149 7.53 4.25 14.66
CA ASN A 149 6.55 3.48 15.42
C ASN A 149 5.62 2.74 14.47
N LEU A 150 5.10 1.60 14.91
CA LEU A 150 4.10 0.86 14.15
C LEU A 150 2.90 1.75 13.80
N GLY A 151 2.65 1.90 12.50
CA GLY A 151 1.51 2.62 11.96
C GLY A 151 1.60 4.14 11.98
N GLU A 152 2.72 4.72 12.43
CA GLU A 152 2.96 6.17 12.41
C GLU A 152 2.89 6.74 10.99
N CYS A 153 3.30 5.96 9.99
CA CYS A 153 3.20 6.34 8.58
C CYS A 153 1.76 6.45 8.04
N PHE A 154 0.76 5.99 8.79
CA PHE A 154 -0.66 6.09 8.44
C PHE A 154 -1.42 7.13 9.26
N GLU A 155 -0.73 7.95 10.05
CA GLU A 155 -1.38 9.04 10.78
C GLU A 155 -2.06 10.02 9.81
N GLU A 156 -3.22 10.54 10.24
CA GLU A 156 -3.96 11.52 9.44
C GLU A 156 -3.12 12.78 9.28
N TYR A 157 -3.04 13.28 8.04
CA TYR A 157 -2.41 14.58 7.78
C TYR A 157 -3.00 15.65 8.69
N THR A 158 -2.13 16.49 9.22
CA THR A 158 -2.55 17.74 9.85
C THR A 158 -3.27 18.63 8.83
N GLU A 159 -4.04 19.60 9.30
CA GLU A 159 -4.75 20.53 8.40
C GLU A 159 -3.75 21.29 7.51
N GLU A 160 -2.58 21.64 8.05
CA GLU A 160 -1.48 22.26 7.32
C GLU A 160 -0.93 21.35 6.21
N GLU A 161 -0.57 20.10 6.53
CA GLU A 161 -0.05 19.14 5.55
C GLU A 161 -1.08 18.81 4.47
N TYR A 162 -2.36 18.67 4.85
CA TYR A 162 -3.44 18.46 3.91
C TYR A 162 -3.58 19.64 2.93
N ASN A 163 -3.51 20.87 3.43
CA ASN A 163 -3.57 22.06 2.59
C ASN A 163 -2.37 22.13 1.63
N GLU A 164 -1.16 21.79 2.10
CA GLU A 164 0.03 21.71 1.23
C GLU A 164 -0.13 20.64 0.14
N LEU A 165 -0.63 19.46 0.50
CA LEU A 165 -0.92 18.37 -0.44
C LEU A 165 -1.94 18.81 -1.50
N MET A 166 -3.02 19.48 -1.10
CA MET A 166 -4.05 19.98 -2.02
C MET A 166 -3.55 21.07 -2.98
N GLU A 167 -2.46 21.75 -2.62
CA GLU A 167 -1.82 22.77 -3.43
C GLU A 167 -0.68 22.24 -4.32
N CYS A 168 -0.34 20.94 -4.24
CA CYS A 168 0.70 20.35 -5.07
C CYS A 168 0.31 20.32 -6.56
N SER A 169 1.30 20.25 -7.45
CA SER A 169 1.08 20.26 -8.91
C SER A 169 0.23 19.08 -9.37
N GLU A 170 0.46 17.89 -8.82
CA GLU A 170 -0.27 16.67 -9.18
C GLU A 170 -1.76 16.77 -8.83
N MET A 171 -2.09 17.27 -7.64
CA MET A 171 -3.48 17.48 -7.23
C MET A 171 -4.18 18.55 -8.06
N LYS A 172 -3.46 19.60 -8.46
CA LYS A 172 -3.97 20.62 -9.38
C LYS A 172 -4.26 20.04 -10.77
N GLU A 173 -3.33 19.29 -11.34
CA GLU A 173 -3.51 18.63 -12.64
C GLU A 173 -4.68 17.65 -12.61
N MET A 174 -4.82 16.85 -11.54
CA MET A 174 -5.94 15.94 -11.37
C MET A 174 -7.28 16.68 -11.27
N ARG A 175 -7.33 17.80 -10.55
CA ARG A 175 -8.53 18.65 -10.46
C ARG A 175 -8.92 19.22 -11.81
N GLU A 176 -7.96 19.76 -12.57
CA GLU A 176 -8.20 20.30 -13.91
C GLU A 176 -8.68 19.23 -14.88
N ALA A 177 -8.09 18.02 -14.82
CA ALA A 177 -8.52 16.90 -15.65
C ALA A 177 -9.95 16.47 -15.31
N HIS A 178 -10.28 16.40 -14.01
CA HIS A 178 -11.63 16.09 -13.56
C HIS A 178 -12.65 17.14 -14.01
N GLU A 179 -12.30 18.43 -13.93
CA GLU A 179 -13.17 19.52 -14.36
C GLU A 179 -13.46 19.46 -15.87
N LYS A 180 -12.41 19.29 -16.70
CA LYS A 180 -12.56 19.13 -18.15
C LYS A 180 -13.42 17.92 -18.51
N PHE A 181 -13.23 16.80 -17.82
CA PHE A 181 -14.03 15.59 -18.04
C PHE A 181 -15.51 15.84 -17.71
N ARG A 182 -15.80 16.49 -16.58
CA ARG A 182 -17.16 16.85 -16.18
C ARG A 182 -17.82 17.79 -17.18
N GLU A 183 -17.09 18.78 -17.69
CA GLU A 183 -17.57 19.69 -18.74
C GLU A 183 -17.88 18.95 -20.04
N SER A 184 -16.98 18.06 -20.50
CA SER A 184 -17.20 17.23 -21.68
C SER A 184 -18.48 16.40 -21.57
N LEU A 185 -18.66 15.72 -20.43
CA LEU A 185 -19.86 14.92 -20.18
C LEU A 185 -21.15 15.77 -20.19
N GLY A 186 -21.07 16.99 -19.65
CA GLY A 186 -22.17 17.95 -19.71
C GLY A 186 -22.54 18.34 -21.13
N LEU A 187 -21.55 18.57 -22.00
CA LEU A 187 -21.77 18.90 -23.41
C LEU A 187 -22.33 17.71 -24.20
N GLU A 188 -21.79 16.51 -24.00
CA GLU A 188 -22.30 15.29 -24.64
C GLU A 188 -23.76 15.01 -24.28
N LEU A 189 -24.14 15.25 -23.01
CA LEU A 189 -25.52 15.11 -22.58
C LEU A 189 -26.43 16.12 -23.26
N LEU A 190 -26.00 17.39 -23.38
CA LEU A 190 -26.77 18.43 -24.05
C LEU A 190 -26.95 18.10 -25.54
N GLU A 191 -25.90 17.64 -26.22
CA GLU A 191 -25.99 17.19 -27.61
C GLU A 191 -27.01 16.05 -27.78
N CYS A 192 -26.98 15.06 -26.88
CA CYS A 192 -27.95 13.97 -26.88
C CYS A 192 -29.40 14.48 -26.70
N LEU A 193 -29.62 15.45 -25.80
CA LEU A 193 -30.94 16.02 -25.56
C LEU A 193 -31.45 16.80 -26.78
N GLU A 194 -30.61 17.62 -27.42
CA GLU A 194 -30.96 18.34 -28.64
C GLU A 194 -31.32 17.40 -29.79
N ASP A 195 -30.58 16.29 -29.93
CA ASP A 195 -30.85 15.28 -30.94
C ASP A 195 -32.18 14.56 -30.72
N LEU A 196 -32.54 14.29 -29.47
CA LEU A 196 -33.84 13.72 -29.11
C LEU A 196 -34.99 14.70 -29.42
N GLU A 197 -34.83 15.98 -29.10
CA GLU A 197 -35.82 17.02 -29.41
C GLU A 197 -36.04 17.16 -30.93
N LYS A 198 -34.97 17.23 -31.72
CA LYS A 198 -35.04 17.27 -33.19
C LYS A 198 -35.79 16.07 -33.76
N ARG A 199 -35.57 14.87 -33.20
CA ARG A 199 -36.28 13.65 -33.62
C ARG A 199 -37.76 13.69 -33.27
N GLN A 200 -38.13 14.20 -32.09
CA GLN A 200 -39.54 14.38 -31.71
C GLN A 200 -40.27 15.32 -32.67
N ILE A 201 -39.70 16.50 -32.92
CA ILE A 201 -40.28 17.50 -33.84
C ILE A 201 -40.44 16.92 -35.25
N LYS A 202 -39.46 16.11 -35.72
CA LYS A 202 -39.54 15.46 -37.02
C LYS A 202 -40.69 14.44 -37.08
N MET A 203 -40.81 13.58 -36.08
CA MET A 203 -41.90 12.60 -36.01
C MET A 203 -43.28 13.26 -35.96
N GLU A 204 -43.42 14.38 -35.23
CA GLU A 204 -44.67 15.13 -35.15
C GLU A 204 -45.08 15.75 -36.50
N LYS A 205 -44.12 16.33 -37.24
CA LYS A 205 -44.38 16.87 -38.59
C LYS A 205 -44.76 15.79 -39.60
N GLU A 206 -44.09 14.65 -39.57
CA GLU A 206 -44.41 13.50 -40.44
C GLU A 206 -45.80 12.93 -40.11
N ALA A 207 -46.24 13.00 -38.86
CA ALA A 207 -47.58 12.58 -38.45
C ALA A 207 -48.70 13.56 -38.90
N GLU A 208 -48.44 14.87 -38.90
CA GLU A 208 -49.38 15.89 -39.42
C GLU A 208 -49.54 15.81 -40.95
N GLU A 209 -48.45 15.60 -41.69
CA GLU A 209 -48.47 15.52 -43.16
C GLU A 209 -49.23 14.26 -43.65
N HIS A 210 -49.20 13.18 -42.87
CA HIS A 210 -50.02 11.98 -43.10
C HIS A 210 -51.50 12.14 -42.72
N ALA A 211 -51.87 13.14 -41.92
CA ALA A 211 -53.26 13.41 -41.54
C ALA A 211 -54.03 14.25 -42.59
N GLU A 212 -53.34 15.01 -43.45
CA GLU A 212 -53.96 15.91 -44.44
C GLU A 212 -54.27 15.26 -45.81
N HIS A 213 -53.82 14.02 -46.06
CA HIS A 213 -54.19 13.25 -47.26
C HIS A 213 -54.69 11.83 -46.93
N PRO A 214 -56.01 11.62 -46.76
CA PRO A 214 -56.56 10.28 -46.63
C PRO A 214 -56.60 9.61 -48.01
N SER A 215 -55.63 8.75 -48.31
CA SER A 215 -55.74 7.85 -49.45
C SER A 215 -56.78 6.76 -49.14
N ASN A 216 -57.89 6.80 -49.85
CA ASN A 216 -58.91 5.74 -49.84
C ASN A 216 -58.34 4.44 -50.42
N THR A 217 -57.80 3.57 -49.58
CA THR A 217 -57.74 2.13 -49.85
C THR A 217 -58.03 1.41 -48.55
N SER A 218 -59.21 0.79 -48.51
CA SER A 218 -59.60 -0.15 -47.45
C SER A 218 -58.68 -1.35 -47.47
N ASP A 219 -57.72 -1.37 -46.55
CA ASP A 219 -57.23 -2.59 -45.94
C ASP A 219 -56.94 -2.35 -44.46
N THR A 220 -57.69 -3.09 -43.64
CA THR A 220 -57.58 -3.07 -42.18
C THR A 220 -56.28 -3.77 -41.81
N THR A 221 -55.24 -2.99 -41.53
CA THR A 221 -54.08 -3.47 -40.78
C THR A 221 -53.77 -2.44 -39.71
N ALA A 222 -53.75 -2.92 -38.46
CA ALA A 222 -53.69 -2.14 -37.24
C ALA A 222 -52.58 -1.07 -37.29
N ILE A 223 -52.98 0.19 -37.12
CA ILE A 223 -52.08 1.29 -36.78
C ILE A 223 -51.48 0.91 -35.42
N LYS A 224 -50.24 0.42 -35.43
CA LYS A 224 -49.44 0.34 -34.20
C LYS A 224 -49.20 1.77 -33.77
N GLN A 225 -49.66 2.10 -32.56
CA GLN A 225 -49.27 3.33 -31.88
C GLN A 225 -47.74 3.45 -31.91
N PRO A 226 -47.17 4.64 -32.13
CA PRO A 226 -45.75 4.83 -31.87
C PRO A 226 -45.54 4.45 -30.41
N GLU A 227 -44.66 3.49 -30.14
CA GLU A 227 -44.26 3.12 -28.80
C GLU A 227 -43.71 4.39 -28.15
N CYS A 228 -44.53 5.07 -27.35
CA CYS A 228 -44.06 6.05 -26.41
C CYS A 228 -42.97 5.35 -25.59
N LEU A 229 -41.76 5.86 -25.64
CA LEU A 229 -40.69 5.46 -24.73
C LEU A 229 -41.27 5.56 -23.32
N GLU A 230 -41.59 4.42 -22.72
CA GLU A 230 -41.96 4.38 -21.31
C GLU A 230 -40.77 4.96 -20.55
N ILE A 231 -40.98 6.15 -19.97
CA ILE A 231 -40.10 6.65 -18.92
C ILE A 231 -40.23 5.63 -17.81
N VAL A 232 -39.28 4.69 -17.77
CA VAL A 232 -39.12 3.75 -16.66
C VAL A 232 -38.90 4.63 -15.44
N SER A 233 -39.93 4.76 -14.62
CA SER A 233 -39.81 5.43 -13.34
C SER A 233 -38.84 4.60 -12.51
N TRP A 234 -37.61 5.07 -12.37
CA TRP A 234 -36.70 4.54 -11.38
C TRP A 234 -37.35 4.77 -10.02
N GLN A 235 -37.93 3.72 -9.44
CA GLN A 235 -38.33 3.77 -8.05
C GLN A 235 -37.05 3.89 -7.24
N PRO A 236 -36.93 4.89 -6.34
CA PRO A 236 -35.78 4.97 -5.46
C PRO A 236 -35.68 3.66 -4.68
N VAL A 237 -34.54 2.99 -4.81
CA VAL A 237 -34.24 1.79 -4.04
C VAL A 237 -34.33 2.18 -2.56
N PRO A 238 -35.12 1.49 -1.73
CA PRO A 238 -35.23 1.85 -0.32
C PRO A 238 -33.84 1.76 0.33
N ILE A 239 -33.47 2.79 1.08
CA ILE A 239 -32.26 2.79 1.91
C ILE A 239 -32.44 1.69 2.96
N VAL A 240 -31.81 0.56 2.73
CA VAL A 240 -31.79 -0.55 3.68
C VAL A 240 -30.65 -0.31 4.66
N SER A 241 -30.98 -0.25 5.94
CA SER A 241 -29.99 -0.17 7.02
C SER A 241 -29.03 -1.35 6.96
N TRP A 242 -27.72 -1.09 7.10
CA TRP A 242 -26.65 -2.08 7.19
C TRP A 242 -26.93 -3.22 8.18
N SER A 243 -27.68 -2.94 9.26
CA SER A 243 -28.07 -3.96 10.25
C SER A 243 -28.96 -5.07 9.68
N SER A 244 -29.75 -4.80 8.64
CA SER A 244 -30.67 -5.79 8.04
C SER A 244 -30.00 -6.71 7.03
N LEU A 245 -28.94 -6.25 6.34
CA LEU A 245 -28.18 -7.07 5.38
C LEU A 245 -27.28 -8.10 6.06
N TYR A 246 -26.73 -7.76 7.23
CA TYR A 246 -25.84 -8.64 7.99
C TYR A 246 -26.53 -9.89 8.55
N GLN A 247 -27.80 -9.78 8.96
CA GLN A 247 -28.56 -10.90 9.52
C GLN A 247 -29.03 -11.92 8.48
N GLN A 248 -29.12 -11.54 7.20
CA GLN A 248 -29.64 -12.41 6.15
C GLN A 248 -28.60 -13.37 5.58
N TYR A 249 -27.30 -13.06 5.69
CA TYR A 249 -26.23 -13.79 4.98
C TYR A 249 -25.26 -14.59 5.86
N ASN A 250 -25.33 -14.55 7.19
CA ASN A 250 -24.40 -15.35 7.99
C ASN A 250 -24.93 -15.77 9.38
N PRO A 251 -25.68 -16.89 9.49
CA PRO A 251 -26.17 -17.39 10.77
C PRO A 251 -25.13 -18.15 11.61
N TYR A 252 -23.85 -18.27 11.19
CA TYR A 252 -22.87 -19.14 11.87
C TYR A 252 -21.43 -18.57 11.92
N LEU A 253 -21.19 -17.48 12.64
CA LEU A 253 -19.85 -17.19 13.20
C LEU A 253 -19.97 -16.59 14.62
N PRO A 254 -19.40 -17.22 15.65
CA PRO A 254 -19.29 -16.63 16.99
C PRO A 254 -18.17 -15.60 17.05
N MET A 255 -18.42 -14.50 17.77
CA MET A 255 -17.50 -13.39 18.04
C MET A 255 -16.05 -13.83 18.33
N ARG A 256 -15.10 -13.37 17.52
CA ARG A 256 -13.70 -13.14 17.92
C ARG A 256 -13.18 -11.87 17.24
N HIS A 257 -12.28 -11.22 17.96
CA HIS A 257 -11.83 -9.84 17.82
C HIS A 257 -11.37 -9.47 16.40
N THR A 258 -11.66 -8.22 16.05
CA THR A 258 -11.47 -7.56 14.76
C THR A 258 -10.00 -7.54 14.32
N LEU A 259 -9.68 -8.32 13.29
CA LEU A 259 -8.59 -8.01 12.36
C LEU A 259 -9.19 -7.19 11.23
N GLY A 260 -8.55 -6.06 10.93
CA GLY A 260 -9.00 -5.07 9.96
C GLY A 260 -9.03 -5.63 8.54
N HIS A 261 -10.20 -6.06 8.09
CA HIS A 261 -10.46 -6.21 6.67
C HIS A 261 -10.74 -4.84 6.06
N SER A 262 -9.90 -4.40 5.13
CA SER A 262 -10.14 -3.23 4.30
C SER A 262 -11.43 -3.41 3.49
N ILE A 263 -12.45 -2.59 3.79
CA ILE A 263 -13.69 -2.47 3.03
C ILE A 263 -13.66 -1.11 2.33
N ILE A 264 -13.76 -1.10 1.00
CA ILE A 264 -14.00 0.13 0.23
C ILE A 264 -15.47 0.51 0.42
N THR A 265 -15.72 1.63 1.10
CA THR A 265 -17.07 2.20 1.26
C THR A 265 -17.22 3.44 0.40
N TRP A 266 -18.34 3.53 -0.33
CA TRP A 266 -18.76 4.76 -1.00
C TRP A 266 -19.78 5.47 -0.12
N HIS A 267 -19.60 6.77 0.12
CA HIS A 267 -20.61 7.62 0.75
C HIS A 267 -21.01 8.70 -0.23
N VAL A 268 -22.29 8.72 -0.59
CA VAL A 268 -22.92 9.83 -1.31
C VAL A 268 -23.79 10.56 -0.29
N GLN A 269 -23.29 11.68 0.21
CA GLN A 269 -24.11 12.62 0.96
C GLN A 269 -24.42 13.81 0.05
N GLY A 270 -25.70 14.15 -0.03
CA GLY A 270 -26.20 15.18 -0.95
C GLY A 270 -25.50 16.53 -0.79
N SER A 271 -25.28 17.16 -1.96
CA SER A 271 -24.60 18.43 -2.24
C SER A 271 -23.14 18.52 -1.78
N GLU A 272 -22.26 18.40 -2.78
CA GLU A 272 -20.87 18.86 -2.82
C GLU A 272 -19.90 18.22 -1.80
N THR A 273 -19.34 17.06 -2.16
CA THR A 273 -17.89 16.69 -2.12
C THR A 273 -17.81 15.16 -2.27
N LEU A 274 -17.03 14.65 -3.25
CA LEU A 274 -16.79 13.22 -3.45
C LEU A 274 -15.43 12.87 -2.84
N TYR A 275 -15.39 12.05 -1.80
CA TYR A 275 -14.12 11.53 -1.26
C TYR A 275 -13.75 10.23 -2.00
N ILE A 276 -12.59 10.24 -2.67
CA ILE A 276 -11.96 9.04 -3.24
C ILE A 276 -10.77 8.71 -2.35
N LYS A 277 -10.83 7.59 -1.62
CA LYS A 277 -9.63 7.00 -1.00
C LYS A 277 -8.92 6.20 -2.10
N HIS A 278 -7.93 6.80 -2.75
CA HIS A 278 -7.11 6.13 -3.74
C HIS A 278 -5.99 5.36 -3.02
N ILE A 279 -5.98 4.03 -3.11
CA ILE A 279 -4.77 3.24 -2.85
C ILE A 279 -4.08 3.14 -4.20
N LEU A 280 -3.04 3.97 -4.42
CA LEU A 280 -2.16 3.79 -5.58
C LEU A 280 -1.21 2.63 -5.28
N GLY A 281 -1.48 1.48 -5.92
CA GLY A 281 -0.45 0.50 -6.19
C GLY A 281 0.60 1.14 -7.09
N GLY A 282 1.87 1.00 -6.70
CA GLY A 282 2.99 1.74 -7.24
C GLY A 282 3.17 1.68 -8.75
N ALA A 283 3.56 2.82 -9.32
CA ALA A 283 4.35 2.89 -10.53
C ALA A 283 5.50 3.87 -10.24
N ALA A 284 6.72 3.34 -10.20
CA ALA A 284 7.95 4.09 -9.95
C ALA A 284 8.11 5.25 -10.94
N MET A 285 8.41 6.45 -10.42
CA MET A 285 8.94 7.55 -11.23
C MET A 285 10.43 7.73 -10.96
N GLU A 286 11.20 7.26 -11.93
CA GLU A 286 12.65 7.41 -12.08
C GLU A 286 13.01 8.90 -12.17
N LYS A 287 13.72 9.43 -11.16
CA LYS A 287 14.33 10.77 -11.22
C LYS A 287 15.51 10.75 -12.20
N LYS A 288 15.38 11.40 -13.35
CA LYS A 288 16.54 11.85 -14.14
C LYS A 288 16.96 13.24 -13.68
N GLY A 289 18.24 13.38 -13.34
CA GLY A 289 18.91 14.64 -13.02
C GLY A 289 19.17 15.54 -14.23
#